data_AF-A0A2M8PVH4-F1
#
_entry.id   AF-A0A2M8PVH4-F1
#
_cell.length_a   1.000
_cell.length_b   1.000
_cell.length_c   1.000
_cell.angle_alpha   90.00
_cell.angle_beta   90.00
_cell.angle_gamma   90.00
#
_symmetry.space_group_name_H-M   'P 1'
#
loop_
_entity.id
_entity.type
_entity.pdbx_description
1 polymer ?
#
loop_
_entity_poly.entity_id
_entity_poly.type
_entity_poly.pdbx_seq_one_letter_code
_entity_poly.pdbx_strand_id
1 'polypeptide(L)'
;QASSREGDIVLDPFCGCGTTIIAAQQLGRRWIGIDITHLAAAMNKWRLEDRFGSEVRYRVIGEPRDLASARQLASENRYQFQYWAVSLIKARPLGASLGEKKGKKGSDQGIDGTLDFFDDSSGKPKRVIVQAKSGKVKPSDVRDLRGVIEREEAAIGVFITLEP
;
A
#
# COMPACT_ATOMS: atom_id res chain seq x y z
N GLN A 1 3.27 -29.74 16.68
CA GLN A 1 1.89 -29.95 16.20
C GLN A 1 1.32 -28.61 15.76
N ALA A 2 0.59 -28.57 14.64
CA ALA A 2 -0.23 -27.41 14.26
C ALA A 2 -1.65 -27.61 14.81
N SER A 3 -2.32 -26.54 15.26
CA SER A 3 -3.68 -26.59 15.81
C SER A 3 -4.78 -26.78 14.74
N SER A 4 -4.40 -26.91 13.47
CA SER A 4 -5.29 -27.13 12.33
C SER A 4 -4.68 -28.11 11.32
N ARG A 5 -5.52 -28.70 10.47
CA ARG A 5 -5.17 -29.66 9.42
C ARG A 5 -5.25 -29.01 8.04
N GLU A 6 -4.74 -29.70 7.03
CA GLU A 6 -4.95 -29.31 5.63
C GLU A 6 -6.46 -29.22 5.33
N GLY A 7 -6.88 -28.25 4.51
CA GLY A 7 -8.29 -27.98 4.19
C GLY A 7 -9.08 -27.18 5.24
N ASP A 8 -8.60 -27.08 6.48
CA ASP A 8 -9.22 -26.24 7.52
C ASP A 8 -9.19 -24.76 7.15
N ILE A 9 -10.07 -23.97 7.79
CA ILE A 9 -10.07 -22.51 7.68
C ILE A 9 -9.28 -21.90 8.84
N VAL A 10 -8.35 -21.02 8.52
CA VAL A 10 -7.65 -20.16 9.48
C VAL A 10 -8.19 -18.73 9.40
N LEU A 11 -8.72 -18.20 10.49
CA LEU A 11 -9.11 -16.80 10.60
C LEU A 11 -8.01 -16.02 11.31
N ASP A 12 -7.52 -14.96 10.66
CA ASP A 12 -6.64 -13.96 11.28
C ASP A 12 -7.34 -12.58 11.24
N PRO A 13 -7.95 -12.13 12.34
CA PRO A 13 -8.68 -10.87 12.38
C PRO A 13 -7.79 -9.62 12.51
N PHE A 14 -6.46 -9.79 12.52
CA PHE A 14 -5.46 -8.72 12.57
C PHE A 14 -4.27 -9.08 11.68
N CYS A 15 -4.57 -9.41 10.42
CA CYS A 15 -3.61 -10.12 9.57
C CYS A 15 -2.37 -9.29 9.22
N GLY A 16 -2.40 -7.96 9.34
CA GLY A 16 -1.24 -7.09 9.28
C GLY A 16 -0.31 -7.39 8.09
N CYS A 17 0.92 -7.81 8.39
CA CYS A 17 1.92 -8.14 7.36
C CYS A 17 1.68 -9.48 6.64
N GLY A 18 0.75 -10.30 7.09
CA GLY A 18 0.26 -11.47 6.37
C GLY A 18 0.92 -12.81 6.68
N THR A 19 1.76 -12.90 7.71
CA THR A 19 2.49 -14.12 8.04
C THR A 19 1.56 -15.33 8.22
N THR A 20 0.44 -15.16 8.92
CA THR A 20 -0.55 -16.23 9.14
C THR A 20 -1.20 -16.68 7.82
N ILE A 21 -1.60 -15.73 6.97
CA ILE A 21 -2.23 -16.00 5.68
C ILE A 21 -1.27 -16.79 4.78
N ILE A 22 -0.01 -16.35 4.71
CA ILE A 22 1.02 -17.02 3.90
C ILE A 22 1.29 -18.44 4.41
N ALA A 23 1.38 -18.64 5.73
CA ALA A 23 1.58 -19.97 6.31
C ALA A 23 0.37 -20.89 6.08
N ALA A 24 -0.86 -20.36 6.20
CA ALA A 24 -2.07 -21.10 5.92
C ALA A 24 -2.12 -21.55 4.45
N GLN A 25 -1.86 -20.63 3.51
CA GLN A 25 -1.78 -20.92 2.08
C GLN A 25 -0.74 -22.00 1.75
N GLN A 26 0.48 -21.88 2.29
CA GLN A 26 1.57 -22.83 2.04
C GLN A 26 1.24 -24.25 2.52
N LEU A 27 0.47 -24.37 3.60
CA LEU A 27 0.13 -25.65 4.23
C LEU A 27 -1.23 -26.20 3.74
N GLY A 28 -1.73 -25.74 2.59
CA GLY A 28 -2.96 -26.25 1.97
C GLY A 28 -4.23 -25.92 2.78
N ARG A 29 -4.23 -24.82 3.54
CA ARG A 29 -5.40 -24.37 4.32
C ARG A 29 -6.11 -23.23 3.63
N ARG A 30 -7.42 -23.14 3.89
CA ARG A 30 -8.21 -21.97 3.56
C ARG A 30 -7.95 -20.90 4.62
N TRP A 31 -8.12 -19.63 4.26
CA TRP A 31 -7.85 -18.53 5.18
C TRP A 31 -8.80 -17.36 4.97
N ILE A 32 -9.00 -16.61 6.05
CA ILE A 32 -9.68 -15.31 6.06
C ILE A 32 -8.76 -14.35 6.81
N GLY A 33 -8.33 -13.28 6.14
CA GLY A 33 -7.57 -12.20 6.75
C GLY A 33 -8.43 -10.96 6.88
N ILE A 34 -8.41 -10.32 8.04
CA ILE A 34 -9.06 -9.03 8.27
C ILE A 34 -8.02 -8.07 8.84
N ASP A 35 -8.02 -6.85 8.33
CA ASP A 35 -7.27 -5.74 8.89
C ASP A 35 -8.05 -4.45 8.64
N ILE A 36 -7.88 -3.47 9.51
CA ILE A 36 -8.54 -2.17 9.38
C ILE A 36 -7.89 -1.31 8.29
N THR A 37 -6.67 -1.63 7.89
CA THR A 37 -5.88 -0.84 6.96
C THR A 37 -5.90 -1.41 5.54
N HIS A 38 -6.10 -0.54 4.56
CA HIS A 38 -5.95 -0.88 3.14
C HIS A 38 -4.51 -1.26 2.78
N LEU A 39 -3.54 -0.74 3.54
CA LEU A 39 -2.14 -1.11 3.40
C LEU A 39 -1.89 -2.59 3.72
N ALA A 40 -2.43 -3.10 4.84
CA ALA A 40 -2.30 -4.50 5.18
C ALA A 40 -2.91 -5.40 4.09
N ALA A 41 -4.10 -5.06 3.59
CA ALA A 41 -4.71 -5.78 2.48
C ALA A 41 -3.80 -5.79 1.24
N ALA A 42 -3.25 -4.64 0.84
CA ALA A 42 -2.31 -4.54 -0.28
C ALA A 42 -1.03 -5.36 -0.08
N MET A 43 -0.41 -5.31 1.10
CA MET A 43 0.78 -6.10 1.41
C MET A 43 0.50 -7.60 1.34
N ASN A 44 -0.65 -8.04 1.87
CA ASN A 44 -1.07 -9.43 1.79
C ASN A 44 -1.21 -9.90 0.34
N LYS A 45 -1.86 -9.10 -0.52
CA LYS A 45 -1.96 -9.38 -1.97
C LYS A 45 -0.59 -9.58 -2.60
N TRP A 46 0.33 -8.64 -2.38
CA TRP A 46 1.66 -8.70 -2.96
C TRP A 46 2.46 -9.92 -2.47
N ARG A 47 2.40 -10.24 -1.18
CA ARG A 47 3.11 -11.41 -0.63
C ARG A 47 2.53 -12.73 -1.14
N LEU A 48 1.22 -12.80 -1.35
CA LEU A 48 0.57 -13.97 -1.93
C LEU A 48 0.99 -14.15 -3.39
N GLU A 49 0.93 -13.08 -4.20
CA GLU A 49 1.36 -13.08 -5.60
C GLU A 49 2.86 -13.41 -5.74
N ASP A 50 3.72 -12.80 -4.93
CA ASP A 50 5.17 -13.02 -4.95
C ASP A 50 5.53 -14.47 -4.63
N ARG A 51 4.85 -15.08 -3.65
CA ARG A 51 5.20 -16.42 -3.17
C ARG A 51 4.53 -17.57 -3.92
N PHE A 52 3.32 -17.36 -4.43
CA PHE A 52 2.50 -18.42 -5.02
C PHE A 52 2.11 -18.14 -6.48
N GLY A 53 2.57 -17.02 -7.05
CA GLY A 53 2.25 -16.63 -8.42
C GLY A 53 0.77 -16.31 -8.63
N SER A 54 0.33 -16.38 -9.88
CA SER A 54 -1.05 -16.08 -10.29
C SER A 54 -2.05 -17.21 -9.99
N GLU A 55 -1.59 -18.37 -9.51
CA GLU A 55 -2.44 -19.53 -9.21
C GLU A 55 -3.23 -19.36 -7.90
N VAL A 56 -2.76 -18.47 -7.02
CA VAL A 56 -3.42 -18.20 -5.74
C VAL A 56 -4.76 -17.48 -5.97
N ARG A 57 -5.84 -18.09 -5.51
CA ARG A 57 -7.20 -17.56 -5.66
C ARG A 57 -7.69 -16.99 -4.34
N TYR A 58 -7.99 -15.69 -4.33
CA TYR A 58 -8.55 -15.00 -3.18
C TYR A 58 -9.50 -13.87 -3.62
N ARG A 59 -10.32 -13.39 -2.69
CA ARG A 59 -11.20 -12.24 -2.89
C ARG A 59 -10.88 -11.18 -1.85
N VAL A 60 -10.72 -9.94 -2.29
CA VAL A 60 -10.60 -8.78 -1.39
C VAL A 60 -11.94 -8.04 -1.31
N ILE A 61 -12.37 -7.76 -0.09
CA ILE A 61 -13.62 -7.08 0.25
C ILE A 61 -13.25 -5.78 0.98
N GLY A 62 -13.91 -4.68 0.62
CA GLY A 62 -13.72 -3.37 1.27
C GLY A 62 -12.78 -2.40 0.55
N GLU A 63 -11.94 -2.87 -0.37
CA GLU A 63 -11.12 -1.96 -1.20
C GLU A 63 -11.96 -1.27 -2.29
N PRO A 64 -11.73 0.03 -2.57
CA PRO A 64 -12.33 0.71 -3.69
C PRO A 64 -12.01 0.04 -5.03
N ARG A 65 -13.02 -0.04 -5.91
CA ARG A 65 -12.91 -0.63 -7.26
C ARG A 65 -13.37 0.30 -8.38
N ASP A 66 -13.89 1.47 -8.02
CA ASP A 66 -14.37 2.50 -8.93
C ASP A 66 -14.17 3.89 -8.32
N LEU A 67 -14.46 4.94 -9.09
CA LEU A 67 -14.30 6.32 -8.64
C LEU A 67 -15.23 6.68 -7.48
N ALA A 68 -16.43 6.10 -7.43
CA ALA A 68 -17.42 6.40 -6.40
C ALA A 68 -16.95 5.89 -5.02
N SER A 69 -16.51 4.63 -4.95
CA SER A 69 -15.92 4.01 -3.76
C SER A 69 -14.60 4.68 -3.36
N ALA A 70 -13.79 5.13 -4.32
CA ALA A 70 -12.58 5.89 -4.02
C ALA A 70 -12.91 7.25 -3.37
N ARG A 71 -13.94 7.97 -3.86
CA ARG A 71 -14.44 9.21 -3.25
C ARG A 71 -14.98 8.97 -1.84
N GLN A 72 -15.72 7.87 -1.66
CA GLN A 72 -16.23 7.48 -0.36
C GLN A 72 -15.08 7.26 0.65
N LEU A 73 -14.08 6.45 0.29
CA LEU A 73 -12.91 6.22 1.15
C LEU A 73 -12.18 7.52 1.49
N ALA A 74 -12.00 8.41 0.49
CA ALA A 74 -11.41 9.72 0.69
C ALA A 74 -12.17 10.60 1.70
N SER A 75 -13.51 10.53 1.69
CA SER A 75 -14.38 11.28 2.60
C SER A 75 -14.37 10.72 4.02
N GLU A 76 -14.33 9.39 4.16
CA GLU A 76 -14.36 8.70 5.45
C GLU A 76 -12.99 8.78 6.15
N ASN A 77 -11.90 8.52 5.41
CA ASN A 77 -10.56 8.53 5.97
C ASN A 77 -9.49 8.84 4.92
N ARG A 78 -9.03 10.09 4.90
CA ARG A 78 -7.99 10.58 3.99
C ARG A 78 -6.66 9.79 4.07
N TYR A 79 -6.30 9.26 5.23
CA TYR A 79 -5.06 8.47 5.36
C TYR A 79 -5.22 7.08 4.74
N GLN A 80 -6.36 6.42 4.97
CA GLN A 80 -6.66 5.14 4.32
C GLN A 80 -6.73 5.30 2.80
N PHE A 81 -7.29 6.42 2.34
CA PHE A 81 -7.25 6.80 0.95
C PHE A 81 -5.82 6.90 0.41
N GLN A 82 -4.93 7.63 1.09
CA GLN A 82 -3.53 7.76 0.67
C GLN A 82 -2.83 6.40 0.62
N TYR A 83 -2.97 5.57 1.66
CA TYR A 83 -2.39 4.23 1.68
C TYR A 83 -2.91 3.35 0.54
N TRP A 84 -4.22 3.39 0.28
CA TRP A 84 -4.82 2.70 -0.85
C TRP A 84 -4.26 3.22 -2.18
N ALA A 85 -4.24 4.54 -2.40
CA ALA A 85 -3.78 5.16 -3.64
C ALA A 85 -2.31 4.83 -3.94
N VAL A 86 -1.44 4.95 -2.94
CA VAL A 86 -0.01 4.59 -3.05
C VAL A 86 0.16 3.11 -3.38
N SER A 87 -0.69 2.23 -2.82
CA SER A 87 -0.63 0.80 -3.08
C SER A 87 -1.01 0.42 -4.52
N LEU A 88 -1.77 1.25 -5.24
CA LEU A 88 -2.13 0.96 -6.64
C LEU A 88 -0.90 0.84 -7.55
N ILE A 89 0.20 1.52 -7.20
CA ILE A 89 1.46 1.50 -7.95
C ILE A 89 2.58 0.73 -7.23
N LYS A 90 2.22 -0.11 -6.25
CA LYS A 90 3.16 -0.91 -5.45
C LYS A 90 4.24 -0.10 -4.72
N ALA A 91 3.99 1.18 -4.46
CA ALA A 91 4.90 2.00 -3.68
C ALA A 91 4.78 1.66 -2.18
N ARG A 92 5.91 1.75 -1.46
CA ARG A 92 5.96 1.59 -0.01
C ARG A 92 5.51 2.90 0.64
N PRO A 93 4.46 2.92 1.47
CA PRO A 93 4.06 4.14 2.14
C PRO A 93 5.09 4.57 3.19
N LEU A 94 5.34 5.88 3.30
CA LEU A 94 6.17 6.45 4.36
C LEU A 94 5.32 6.71 5.62
N GLY A 95 5.91 6.55 6.79
CA GLY A 95 5.24 6.77 8.08
C GLY A 95 4.23 5.69 8.51
N ALA A 96 4.09 4.60 7.76
CA ALA A 96 3.24 3.46 8.11
C ALA A 96 4.00 2.41 8.94
N SER A 97 4.37 2.75 10.17
CA SER A 97 4.75 1.73 11.16
C SER A 97 3.46 1.04 11.64
N LEU A 98 3.29 -0.24 11.29
CA LEU A 98 2.19 -1.09 11.76
C LEU A 98 2.16 -1.07 13.30
N GLY A 99 1.19 -0.36 13.88
CA GLY A 99 1.00 -0.27 15.34
C GLY A 99 1.15 1.13 15.94
N GLU A 100 1.66 2.12 15.20
CA GLU A 100 1.71 3.49 15.71
C GLU A 100 0.38 4.21 15.49
N LYS A 101 -0.44 4.27 16.55
CA LYS A 101 -1.52 5.27 16.67
C LYS A 101 -0.90 6.66 16.72
N LYS A 102 -0.61 7.20 15.55
CA LYS A 102 -0.52 8.62 15.19
C LYS A 102 0.36 8.66 13.96
N GLY A 103 -0.21 9.13 12.85
CA GLY A 103 0.58 9.84 11.85
C GLY A 103 1.28 11.00 12.55
N LYS A 104 2.46 10.76 13.11
CA LYS A 104 3.42 11.84 13.30
C LYS A 104 3.67 12.33 11.89
N LYS A 105 3.27 13.58 11.63
CA LYS A 105 3.93 14.42 10.63
C LYS A 105 5.43 14.30 10.94
N GLY A 106 6.08 13.33 10.32
CA GLY A 106 7.52 13.36 10.17
C GLY A 106 7.88 14.60 9.37
N SER A 107 9.16 14.93 9.37
CA SER A 107 9.79 15.96 8.54
C SER A 107 9.43 15.90 7.05
N ASP A 108 8.84 14.79 6.59
CA ASP A 108 8.63 14.44 5.20
C ASP A 108 7.37 15.14 4.67
N GLN A 109 7.44 16.47 4.61
CA GLN A 109 6.39 17.36 4.09
C GLN A 109 6.13 17.03 2.61
N GLY A 110 5.19 16.13 2.34
CA GLY A 110 4.65 15.89 0.99
C GLY A 110 4.96 14.54 0.35
N ILE A 111 5.56 13.57 1.07
CA ILE A 111 5.80 12.23 0.56
C ILE A 111 4.85 11.23 1.22
N ASP A 112 3.97 10.61 0.43
CA ASP A 112 3.04 9.58 0.89
C ASP A 112 3.58 8.16 0.64
N GLY A 113 4.47 8.01 -0.35
CA GLY A 113 5.16 6.73 -0.59
C GLY A 113 6.40 6.84 -1.47
N THR A 114 7.15 5.76 -1.52
CA THR A 114 8.38 5.63 -2.32
C THR A 114 8.42 4.32 -3.08
N LEU A 115 9.07 4.32 -4.24
CA LEU A 115 9.37 3.13 -5.03
C LEU A 115 10.83 3.24 -5.48
N ASP A 116 11.56 2.13 -5.44
CA ASP A 116 12.90 2.07 -6.01
C ASP A 116 12.87 1.29 -7.33
N PHE A 117 13.67 1.71 -8.30
CA PHE A 117 13.82 1.04 -9.60
C PHE A 117 15.27 1.03 -10.05
N PHE A 118 15.58 0.15 -11.00
CA PHE A 118 16.90 0.01 -11.62
C PHE A 118 16.73 0.14 -13.13
N ASP A 119 17.41 1.11 -13.75
CA ASP A 119 17.34 1.42 -15.18
C ASP A 119 18.73 1.46 -15.84
N ASP A 120 19.80 1.22 -15.08
CA ASP A 120 21.17 1.21 -15.56
C ASP A 120 22.00 0.06 -14.96
N SER A 121 23.20 -0.14 -15.52
CA SER A 121 24.14 -1.19 -15.11
C SER A 121 24.93 -0.85 -13.85
N SER A 122 24.71 0.31 -13.22
CA SER A 122 25.44 0.71 -12.02
C SER A 122 25.04 -0.12 -10.79
N GLY A 123 23.88 -0.78 -10.84
CA GLY A 123 23.31 -1.52 -9.71
C GLY A 123 22.81 -0.62 -8.58
N LYS A 124 22.81 0.71 -8.76
CA LYS A 124 22.27 1.66 -7.78
C LYS A 124 20.78 1.85 -8.00
N PRO A 125 19.93 1.69 -6.97
CA PRO A 125 18.51 1.98 -7.11
C PRO A 125 18.30 3.48 -7.28
N LYS A 126 17.42 3.86 -8.21
CA LYS A 126 16.87 5.21 -8.33
C LYS A 126 15.53 5.27 -7.62
N ARG A 127 15.24 6.42 -7.01
CA ARG A 127 14.03 6.61 -6.21
C ARG A 127 12.93 7.33 -6.98
N VAL A 128 11.71 6.85 -6.79
CA VAL A 128 10.46 7.52 -7.14
C VAL A 128 9.79 8.02 -5.87
N ILE A 129 9.34 9.26 -5.87
CA ILE A 129 8.53 9.84 -4.79
C ILE A 129 7.08 9.91 -5.22
N VAL A 130 6.18 9.52 -4.32
CA VAL A 130 4.75 9.46 -4.57
C VAL A 130 4.03 10.39 -3.61
N GLN A 131 3.14 11.22 -4.15
CA GLN A 131 2.21 12.04 -3.40
C GLN A 131 0.78 11.74 -3.85
N ALA A 132 -0.11 11.53 -2.89
CA ALA A 132 -1.52 11.21 -3.12
C ALA A 132 -2.42 12.29 -2.50
N LYS A 133 -3.31 12.87 -3.32
CA LYS A 133 -4.24 13.93 -2.91
C LYS A 133 -5.68 13.55 -3.24
N SER A 134 -6.54 13.53 -2.23
CA SER A 134 -7.96 13.20 -2.40
C SER A 134 -8.85 14.36 -2.84
N GLY A 135 -8.42 15.61 -2.66
CA GLY A 135 -9.20 16.80 -3.06
C GLY A 135 -8.56 17.58 -4.19
N LYS A 136 -9.26 18.62 -4.67
CA LYS A 136 -8.85 19.49 -5.77
C LYS A 136 -7.36 19.86 -5.76
N VAL A 137 -6.69 19.54 -6.86
CA VAL A 137 -5.29 19.89 -7.10
C VAL A 137 -5.14 21.38 -7.41
N LYS A 138 -4.05 21.97 -6.90
CA LYS A 138 -3.61 23.33 -7.20
C LYS A 138 -2.24 23.29 -7.88
N PRO A 139 -1.89 24.29 -8.70
CA PRO A 139 -0.54 24.43 -9.26
C PRO A 139 0.57 24.53 -8.20
N SER A 140 0.25 24.92 -6.96
CA SER A 140 1.21 24.85 -5.84
C SER A 140 1.54 23.42 -5.47
N ASP A 141 0.57 22.50 -5.46
CA ASP A 141 0.81 21.11 -5.05
C ASP A 141 1.85 20.42 -5.95
N VAL A 142 1.77 20.66 -7.27
CA VAL A 142 2.72 20.11 -8.25
C VAL A 142 4.10 20.75 -8.11
N ARG A 143 4.17 22.05 -7.81
CA ARG A 143 5.43 22.75 -7.55
C ARG A 143 6.09 22.27 -6.26
N ASP A 144 5.30 22.03 -5.22
CA ASP A 144 5.76 21.49 -3.95
C ASP A 144 6.33 20.08 -4.16
N LEU A 145 5.64 19.21 -4.92
CA LEU A 145 6.17 17.89 -5.30
C LEU A 145 7.50 18.03 -6.04
N ARG A 146 7.63 18.95 -6.99
CA ARG A 146 8.89 19.19 -7.69
C ARG A 146 10.01 19.57 -6.72
N GLY A 147 9.75 20.46 -5.76
CA GLY A 147 10.73 20.82 -4.73
C GLY A 147 11.13 19.64 -3.86
N VAL A 148 10.19 18.72 -3.57
CA VAL A 148 10.48 17.47 -2.86
C VAL A 148 11.36 16.53 -3.69
N ILE A 149 11.09 16.38 -5.00
CA ILE A 149 11.92 15.57 -5.91
C ILE A 149 13.37 16.09 -5.90
N GLU A 150 13.55 17.40 -6.04
CA GLU A 150 14.87 18.05 -6.05
C GLU A 150 15.58 17.88 -4.69
N ARG A 151 14.87 18.05 -3.57
CA ARG A 151 15.43 17.91 -2.21
C ARG A 151 15.88 16.49 -1.90
N GLU A 152 15.11 15.49 -2.32
CA GLU A 152 15.36 14.07 -2.03
C GLU A 152 16.20 13.37 -3.12
N GLU A 153 16.66 14.13 -4.12
CA GLU A 153 17.40 13.62 -5.30
C GLU A 153 16.66 12.46 -6.00
N ALA A 154 15.34 12.50 -6.02
CA ALA A 154 14.52 11.47 -6.65
C ALA A 154 14.56 11.61 -8.18
N ALA A 155 14.60 10.49 -8.89
CA ALA A 155 14.61 10.48 -10.35
C ALA A 155 13.22 10.80 -10.94
N ILE A 156 12.15 10.44 -10.23
CA ILE A 156 10.77 10.58 -10.69
C ILE A 156 9.87 11.03 -9.53
N GLY A 157 8.91 11.90 -9.82
CA GLY A 157 7.76 12.17 -8.94
C GLY A 157 6.46 11.70 -9.56
N VAL A 158 5.62 11.04 -8.76
CA VAL A 158 4.29 10.59 -9.15
C VAL A 158 3.26 11.30 -8.28
N PHE A 159 2.32 11.99 -8.92
CA PHE A 159 1.22 12.66 -8.26
C PHE A 159 -0.09 11.92 -8.57
N ILE A 160 -0.72 11.33 -7.56
CA ILE A 160 -1.99 10.60 -7.68
C ILE A 160 -3.12 11.48 -7.14
N THR A 161 -4.20 11.66 -7.92
CA THR A 161 -5.34 12.49 -7.50
C THR A 161 -6.70 11.94 -7.92
N LEU A 162 -7.74 12.26 -7.13
CA LEU A 162 -9.15 12.03 -7.49
C LEU A 162 -9.80 13.22 -8.20
N GLU A 163 -9.22 14.40 -8.06
CA GLU A 163 -9.79 15.67 -8.47
C GLU A 163 -8.68 16.52 -9.12
N PRO A 164 -8.34 16.20 -10.38
CA PRO A 164 -7.31 16.93 -11.13
C PRO A 164 -7.67 18.40 -11.35
#